data_AF-A0A960IUF7-F1
#
_entry.id   AF-A0A960IUF7-F1
#
_cell.length_a   1.000
_cell.length_b   1.000
_cell.length_c   1.000
_cell.angle_alpha   90.00
_cell.angle_beta   90.00
_cell.angle_gamma   90.00
#
_symmetry.space_group_name_H-M   'P 1'
#
loop_
_entity.id
_entity.type
_entity.pdbx_description
1 polymer ?
#
loop_
_entity_poly.entity_id
_entity_poly.type
_entity_poly.pdbx_seq_one_letter_code
_entity_poly.pdbx_strand_id
1 'polypeptide(L)'
;DALREGADPALTWSLIEDLGPSTVVMCSHGDVIPEILGRSERRGTRVAEPRGFSKGSIWTLRGWDGTSFAEASWDSCRSTSRGA
;
A
#
# COMPACT_ATOMS: atom_id res chain seq x y z
N ASP A 1 13.34 -6.70 6.89
CA ASP A 1 13.23 -7.74 5.84
C ASP A 1 11.89 -7.85 5.16
N ALA A 2 10.75 -7.77 5.84
CA ALA A 2 9.43 -7.93 5.21
C ALA A 2 9.06 -6.87 4.14
N LEU A 3 9.87 -5.83 3.91
CA LEU A 3 9.62 -4.77 2.90
C LEU A 3 10.72 -4.64 1.85
N ARG A 4 11.65 -5.60 1.81
CA ARG A 4 12.72 -5.62 0.81
C ARG A 4 12.23 -6.24 -0.50
N GLU A 5 12.97 -6.03 -1.57
CA GLU A 5 12.77 -6.71 -2.86
C GLU A 5 12.70 -8.24 -2.67
N GLY A 6 11.72 -8.89 -3.31
CA GLY A 6 11.46 -10.32 -3.15
C GLY A 6 11.11 -10.75 -1.72
N ALA A 7 10.55 -9.85 -0.90
CA ALA A 7 9.99 -10.23 0.40
C ALA A 7 8.86 -11.26 0.21
N ASP A 8 8.78 -12.22 1.12
CA ASP A 8 7.66 -13.16 1.15
C ASP A 8 6.38 -12.37 1.40
N PRO A 9 5.42 -12.38 0.45
CA PRO A 9 4.24 -11.57 0.58
C PRO A 9 3.34 -11.97 1.75
N ALA A 10 3.42 -13.23 2.23
CA ALA A 10 2.73 -13.65 3.43
C ALA A 10 3.28 -12.94 4.69
N LEU A 11 4.60 -12.78 4.78
CA LEU A 11 5.25 -12.08 5.90
C LEU A 11 4.96 -10.57 5.84
N THR A 12 5.00 -9.99 4.65
CA THR A 12 4.61 -8.59 4.44
C THR A 12 3.17 -8.33 4.87
N TRP A 13 2.26 -9.24 4.51
CA TRP A 13 0.87 -9.12 4.89
C TRP A 13 0.65 -9.31 6.40
N SER A 14 1.31 -10.27 7.03
CA SER A 14 1.24 -10.45 8.50
C SER A 14 1.66 -9.17 9.23
N LEU A 15 2.73 -8.51 8.74
CA LEU A 15 3.16 -7.22 9.29
C LEU A 15 2.08 -6.14 9.12
N ILE A 16 1.37 -6.12 7.99
CA ILE A 16 0.27 -5.17 7.77
C ILE A 16 -0.91 -5.45 8.70
N GLU A 17 -1.25 -6.72 8.95
CA GLU A 17 -2.30 -7.09 9.91
C GLU A 17 -1.95 -6.64 11.33
N ASP A 18 -0.70 -6.85 11.76
CA ASP A 18 -0.21 -6.40 13.07
C ASP A 18 -0.23 -4.87 13.22
N LEU A 19 0.03 -4.15 12.13
CA LEU A 19 0.07 -2.68 12.11
C LEU A 19 -1.26 -2.03 11.76
N GLY A 20 -2.25 -2.78 11.27
CA GLY A 20 -3.55 -2.28 10.79
C GLY A 20 -4.28 -1.36 11.79
N PRO A 21 -4.25 -1.61 13.11
CA PRO A 21 -4.83 -0.71 14.11
C PRO A 21 -4.09 0.64 14.29
N SER A 22 -2.93 0.82 13.66
CA SER A 22 -2.06 1.99 13.83
C SER A 22 -1.88 2.78 12.54
N THR A 23 -1.56 4.07 12.66
CA THR A 23 -1.16 4.90 11.53
C THR A 23 0.35 4.76 11.31
N VAL A 24 0.75 4.11 10.22
CA VAL A 24 2.16 3.86 9.89
C VAL A 24 2.47 4.24 8.45
N VAL A 25 3.73 4.55 8.18
CA VAL A 25 4.26 4.71 6.82
C VAL A 25 5.23 3.58 6.55
N MET A 26 5.01 2.85 5.46
CA MET A 26 5.86 1.74 5.02
C MET A 26 6.43 2.08 3.64
N CYS A 27 7.76 2.14 3.55
CA CYS A 27 8.45 2.23 2.26
C CYS A 27 8.77 0.82 1.80
N SER A 28 8.37 0.47 0.58
CA SER A 28 8.61 -0.84 -0.01
C SER A 28 9.05 -0.71 -1.46
N HIS A 29 9.40 -1.84 -2.07
CA HIS A 29 9.80 -1.95 -3.46
C HIS A 29 8.56 -2.07 -4.38
N GLY A 30 8.76 -1.73 -5.66
CA GLY A 30 7.68 -1.69 -6.64
C GLY A 30 7.10 -3.06 -7.02
N ASP A 31 7.77 -4.15 -6.64
CA ASP A 31 7.33 -5.55 -6.79
C ASP A 31 6.44 -6.02 -5.64
N VAL A 32 6.61 -5.46 -4.43
CA VAL A 32 5.84 -5.83 -3.23
C VAL A 32 4.48 -5.14 -3.18
N ILE A 33 4.41 -3.85 -3.53
CA ILE A 33 3.17 -3.05 -3.44
C ILE A 33 2.01 -3.63 -4.28
N PRO A 34 2.21 -4.07 -5.54
CA PRO A 34 1.14 -4.67 -6.34
C PRO A 34 0.55 -5.93 -5.71
N GLU A 35 1.40 -6.77 -5.11
CA GLU A 35 0.96 -8.01 -4.47
C GLU A 35 0.06 -7.71 -3.27
N ILE A 36 0.49 -6.79 -2.41
CA ILE A 36 -0.24 -6.39 -1.21
C ILE A 36 -1.58 -5.76 -1.57
N LEU A 37 -1.60 -4.89 -2.58
CA LEU A 37 -2.83 -4.29 -3.07
C LEU A 37 -3.81 -5.35 -3.58
N GLY A 38 -3.34 -6.29 -4.42
CA GLY A 38 -4.17 -7.38 -4.92
C GLY A 38 -4.63 -8.34 -3.82
N ARG A 39 -3.87 -8.47 -2.75
CA ARG A 39 -4.25 -9.23 -1.55
C ARG A 39 -5.33 -8.51 -0.72
N SER A 40 -5.26 -7.19 -0.64
CA SER A 40 -6.26 -6.33 0.00
C SER A 40 -7.57 -6.33 -0.79
N GLU A 41 -7.51 -6.19 -2.12
CA GLU A 41 -8.69 -6.27 -3.00
C GLU A 41 -9.45 -7.59 -2.87
N ARG A 42 -8.72 -8.72 -2.86
CA ARG A 42 -9.32 -10.05 -2.66
C ARG A 42 -10.01 -10.20 -1.30
N ARG A 43 -9.70 -9.34 -0.33
CA ARG A 43 -10.34 -9.29 1.00
C ARG A 43 -11.47 -8.26 1.09
N GLY A 44 -11.80 -7.58 0.00
CA GLY A 44 -12.91 -6.63 -0.06
C GLY A 44 -12.51 -5.16 -0.01
N THR A 45 -11.21 -4.84 0.00
CA THR A 45 -10.77 -3.45 -0.10
C THR A 45 -11.19 -2.83 -1.43
N ARG A 46 -11.90 -1.72 -1.37
CA ARG A 46 -12.25 -0.94 -2.56
C ARG A 46 -11.04 -0.11 -2.99
N VAL A 47 -10.49 -0.43 -4.15
CA VAL A 47 -9.40 0.34 -4.74
C VAL A 47 -9.95 1.39 -5.70
N ALA A 48 -9.67 2.65 -5.38
CA ALA A 48 -10.06 3.80 -6.18
C ALA A 48 -9.15 3.98 -7.43
N GLU A 49 -9.73 4.55 -8.48
CA GLU A 49 -8.99 5.06 -9.64
C GLU A 49 -8.54 6.53 -9.41
N PRO A 50 -7.44 6.98 -10.02
CA PRO A 50 -6.51 6.22 -10.87
C PRO A 50 -5.59 5.29 -10.07
N ARG A 51 -5.05 4.25 -10.71
CA ARG A 51 -4.07 3.32 -10.12
C ARG A 51 -2.69 3.47 -10.75
N GLY A 52 -1.63 3.23 -9.96
CA GLY A 52 -0.26 3.18 -10.48
C GLY A 52 0.77 2.62 -9.48
N PHE A 53 1.99 2.40 -9.97
CA PHE A 53 3.13 1.87 -9.20
C PHE A 53 4.43 2.60 -9.55
N SER A 54 4.34 3.89 -9.93
CA SER A 54 5.52 4.69 -10.21
C SER A 54 6.38 4.84 -8.96
N LYS A 55 7.70 4.90 -9.14
CA LYS A 55 8.64 5.12 -8.03
C LYS A 55 8.26 6.40 -7.27
N GLY A 56 8.24 6.31 -5.95
CA GLY A 56 7.88 7.41 -5.07
C GLY A 56 6.38 7.64 -4.92
N SER A 57 5.51 6.91 -5.63
CA SER A 57 4.07 6.99 -5.38
C SER A 57 3.66 6.45 -4.02
N ILE A 58 2.51 6.88 -3.53
CA ILE A 58 1.96 6.51 -2.22
C ILE A 58 0.65 5.76 -2.45
N TRP A 59 0.52 4.63 -1.76
CA TRP A 59 -0.76 3.95 -1.56
C TRP A 59 -1.22 4.18 -0.13
N THR A 60 -2.44 4.69 0.02
CA THR A 60 -3.06 4.90 1.33
C THR A 60 -4.19 3.90 1.52
N LEU A 61 -4.08 3.05 2.55
CA LEU A 61 -5.14 2.11 2.96
C LEU A 61 -5.89 2.69 4.16
N ARG A 62 -7.22 2.62 4.17
CA ARG A 62 -8.07 3.23 5.21
C ARG A 62 -9.18 2.29 5.67
N GLY A 63 -9.64 2.52 6.90
CA GLY A 63 -10.79 1.83 7.47
C GLY A 63 -10.48 0.37 7.80
N TRP A 64 -9.48 0.14 8.64
CA TRP A 64 -9.18 -1.19 9.16
C TRP A 64 -10.33 -1.68 10.05
N ASP A 65 -10.89 -2.86 9.75
CA ASP A 65 -12.00 -3.47 10.50
C ASP A 65 -11.58 -4.64 11.41
N GLY A 66 -10.27 -4.93 11.46
CA GLY A 66 -9.71 -6.09 12.16
C GLY A 66 -9.26 -7.22 11.22
N THR A 67 -9.67 -7.21 9.96
CA THR A 67 -9.31 -8.22 8.95
C THR A 67 -8.95 -7.61 7.59
N SER A 68 -9.55 -6.48 7.23
CA SER A 68 -9.41 -5.84 5.93
C SER A 68 -9.44 -4.32 6.04
N PHE A 69 -8.96 -3.65 4.99
CA PHE A 69 -9.16 -2.22 4.80
C PHE A 69 -10.41 -1.98 3.95
N ALA A 70 -11.21 -0.98 4.30
CA ALA A 70 -12.36 -0.57 3.50
C ALA A 70 -11.94 0.02 2.14
N GLU A 71 -10.91 0.87 2.12
CA GLU A 71 -10.55 1.66 0.94
C GLU A 71 -9.04 1.75 0.72
N ALA A 72 -8.65 1.87 -0.55
CA ALA A 72 -7.28 2.11 -0.99
C ALA A 72 -7.24 3.19 -2.07
N SER A 73 -6.37 4.18 -1.91
CA SER A 73 -6.17 5.27 -2.88
C SER A 73 -4.71 5.42 -3.26
N TRP A 74 -4.46 5.83 -4.50
CA TRP A 74 -3.13 6.06 -5.05
C TRP A 74 -2.86 7.52 -5.33
N ASP A 75 -1.69 7.98 -4.92
CA ASP A 75 -1.17 9.31 -5.22
C ASP A 75 0.19 9.19 -5.93
N SER A 76 0.27 9.71 -7.15
CA SER A 76 1.57 9.91 -7.81
C SER A 76 2.38 10.95 -7.05
N CYS A 77 3.65 10.68 -6.74
CA CYS A 77 4.58 11.72 -6.32
C CYS A 77 4.89 12.64 -7.50
N ARG A 78 4.05 13.65 -7.69
CA ARG A 78 4.34 14.77 -8.57
C ARG A 78 5.39 15.61 -7.86
N SER A 79 6.60 15.69 -8.42
CA SER A 79 7.50 16.77 -8.09
C SER A 79 6.78 18.07 -8.42
N THR A 80 6.25 18.76 -7.41
CA THR A 80 5.90 20.17 -7.58
C THR A 80 7.23 20.91 -7.70
N SER A 81 7.78 20.98 -8.91
CA SER A 81 8.57 22.15 -9.25
C SER A 81 7.61 23.32 -9.13
N ARG A 82 7.58 23.97 -7.96
CA ARG A 82 7.00 25.31 -7.86
C ARG A 82 7.77 26.12 -8.91
N GLY A 83 7.06 26.47 -9.98
CA GLY A 83 7.59 27.35 -11.01
C GLY A 83 8.05 28.65 -10.35
N ALA A 84 9.17 29.14 -10.88
CA ALA A 84 9.84 30.38 -10.51
C ALA A 84 8.92 31.61 -10.52
#